data_AF-A0A2V7REZ2-F1
#
_entry.id   AF-A0A2V7REZ2-F1
#
_cell.length_a   1.000
_cell.length_b   1.000
_cell.length_c   1.000
_cell.angle_alpha   90.00
_cell.angle_beta   90.00
_cell.angle_gamma   90.00
#
_symmetry.space_group_name_H-M   'P 1'
#
loop_
_entity.id
_entity.type
_entity.pdbx_description
1 polymer ?
#
loop_
_entity_poly.entity_id
_entity_poly.type
_entity_poly.pdbx_seq_one_letter_code
_entity_poly.pdbx_strand_id
1 'polypeptide(L)'
;MNDPAAGRWLLLFHQIPPKPDYFRVKVWRRLQRIGAVAVKNSVWVLPYNDQAVEDFRWLLQEIVDGGGEGSVCRGDFVDGLSNRDVEALFHKARAADYAAIARDAKSLTRKAAPV
;
A
#
# COMPACT_ATOMS: atom_id res chain seq x y z
N MET A 1 10.10 9.32 -18.14
CA MET A 1 10.38 8.08 -18.90
C MET A 1 9.62 6.94 -18.26
N ASN A 2 8.47 6.55 -18.82
CA ASN A 2 7.76 5.35 -18.38
C ASN A 2 8.19 4.25 -19.36
N ASP A 3 9.24 3.52 -18.99
CA ASP A 3 9.75 2.42 -19.81
C ASP A 3 8.76 1.25 -19.72
N PRO A 4 8.08 0.85 -20.82
CA PRO A 4 7.08 -0.20 -20.80
C PRO A 4 7.66 -1.58 -20.46
N ALA A 5 8.99 -1.75 -20.50
CA ALA A 5 9.68 -2.94 -20.01
C ALA A 5 9.90 -2.93 -18.49
N ALA A 6 9.70 -1.79 -17.82
CA ALA A 6 9.99 -1.63 -16.41
C ALA A 6 8.67 -1.71 -15.63
N GLY A 7 8.50 -2.81 -14.88
CA GLY A 7 7.20 -3.23 -14.35
C GLY A 7 6.40 -2.17 -13.57
N ARG A 8 5.08 -2.28 -13.65
CA ARG A 8 4.12 -1.28 -13.17
C ARG A 8 4.04 -1.20 -11.64
N TRP A 9 4.42 -2.27 -10.97
CA TRP A 9 4.23 -2.41 -9.53
C TRP A 9 5.56 -2.45 -8.80
N LEU A 10 5.53 -1.93 -7.58
CA LEU A 10 6.57 -2.09 -6.59
C LEU A 10 6.07 -3.07 -5.53
N LEU A 11 6.79 -4.16 -5.32
CA LEU A 11 6.44 -5.22 -4.39
C LEU A 11 7.42 -5.23 -3.22
N LEU A 12 6.90 -5.32 -2.01
CA LEU A 12 7.65 -5.59 -0.79
C LEU A 12 7.27 -6.97 -0.26
N PHE A 13 8.26 -7.84 -0.19
CA PHE A 13 8.18 -9.12 0.51
C PHE A 13 8.92 -8.95 1.82
N HIS A 14 8.31 -9.36 2.93
CA HIS A 14 8.97 -9.31 4.22
C HIS A 14 8.69 -10.55 5.07
N GLN A 15 9.58 -10.80 5.99
CA GLN A 15 9.41 -11.73 7.08
C GLN A 15 9.83 -11.01 8.35
N ILE A 16 8.85 -10.80 9.22
CA ILE A 16 9.05 -10.13 10.51
C ILE A 16 9.07 -11.21 11.59
N PRO A 17 10.04 -11.18 12.52
CA PRO A 17 10.08 -12.11 13.63
C PRO A 17 8.76 -12.11 14.42
N PRO A 18 8.36 -13.26 14.98
CA PRO A 18 7.11 -13.35 15.73
C PRO A 18 7.12 -12.49 17.00
N LYS A 19 8.29 -12.20 17.55
CA LYS A 19 8.48 -11.29 18.69
C LYS A 19 9.54 -10.25 18.37
N PRO A 20 9.39 -9.01 18.88
CA PRO A 20 8.30 -8.55 19.72
C PRO A 20 7.04 -8.13 18.93
N ASP A 21 5.85 -8.40 19.47
CA ASP A 21 4.55 -8.19 18.77
C ASP A 21 4.34 -6.74 18.29
N TYR A 22 4.89 -5.76 19.02
CA TYR A 22 4.77 -4.34 18.66
C TYR A 22 5.39 -4.02 17.30
N PHE A 23 6.42 -4.77 16.90
CA PHE A 23 7.17 -4.46 15.68
C PHE A 23 6.34 -4.77 14.43
N ARG A 24 5.63 -5.90 14.43
CA ARG A 24 4.66 -6.25 13.37
C ARG A 24 3.56 -5.19 13.24
N VAL A 25 3.03 -4.72 14.36
CA VAL A 25 1.99 -3.68 14.37
C VAL A 25 2.54 -2.35 13.84
N LYS A 26 3.77 -1.98 14.19
CA LYS A 26 4.45 -0.77 13.70
C LYS A 26 4.60 -0.80 12.18
N VAL A 27 5.14 -1.90 11.64
CA VAL A 27 5.32 -2.09 10.20
C VAL A 27 3.98 -2.07 9.47
N TRP A 28 2.98 -2.80 9.97
CA TRP A 28 1.64 -2.82 9.37
C TRP A 28 1.00 -1.42 9.32
N ARG A 29 1.10 -0.64 10.41
CA ARG A 29 0.60 0.75 10.43
C ARG A 29 1.32 1.63 9.41
N ARG A 30 2.64 1.46 9.23
CA ARG A 30 3.41 2.22 8.23
C ARG A 30 2.98 1.88 6.81
N LEU A 31 2.76 0.59 6.53
CA LEU A 31 2.23 0.11 5.24
C LEU A 31 0.85 0.71 4.91
N GLN A 32 -0.06 0.76 5.89
CA GLN A 32 -1.37 1.39 5.71
C GLN A 32 -1.28 2.89 5.42
N ARG A 33 -0.34 3.61 6.08
CA ARG A 33 -0.14 5.05 5.88
C ARG A 33 0.35 5.39 4.49
N ILE A 34 1.33 4.65 3.97
CA ILE A 34 1.84 4.84 2.60
C ILE A 34 0.88 4.29 1.53
N GLY A 35 -0.24 3.69 1.95
CA GLY A 35 -1.27 3.17 1.06
C GLY A 35 -0.91 1.87 0.36
N ALA A 36 0.05 1.12 0.89
CA ALA A 36 0.37 -0.20 0.39
C ALA A 36 -0.80 -1.15 0.65
N VAL A 37 -1.12 -1.99 -0.33
CA VAL A 37 -2.15 -3.03 -0.20
C VAL A 37 -1.52 -4.41 -0.14
N ALA A 38 -2.09 -5.28 0.68
CA ALA A 38 -1.64 -6.66 0.78
C ALA A 38 -2.24 -7.48 -0.37
N VAL A 39 -1.37 -8.10 -1.18
CA VAL A 39 -1.78 -9.05 -2.24
C VAL A 39 -1.73 -10.49 -1.76
N LYS A 40 -0.88 -10.79 -0.78
CA LYS A 40 -0.78 -12.10 -0.10
C LYS A 40 -0.17 -11.88 1.30
N ASN A 41 -0.12 -12.93 2.11
CA ASN A 41 0.58 -12.92 3.40
C ASN A 41 2.00 -12.38 3.23
N SER A 42 2.28 -11.26 3.89
CA SER A 42 3.56 -10.53 3.87
C SER A 42 4.04 -10.02 2.50
N VAL A 43 3.15 -9.97 1.51
CA VAL A 43 3.43 -9.35 0.20
C VAL A 43 2.57 -8.13 0.03
N TRP A 44 3.22 -6.99 -0.10
CA TRP A 44 2.62 -5.67 -0.18
C TRP A 44 2.96 -5.01 -1.51
N VAL A 45 2.03 -4.23 -2.06
CA VAL A 45 2.21 -3.62 -3.37
C VAL A 45 1.87 -2.13 -3.36
N LEU A 46 2.62 -1.36 -4.14
CA LEU A 46 2.38 0.04 -4.50
C LEU A 46 2.51 0.22 -6.02
N PRO A 47 1.81 1.19 -6.64
CA PRO A 47 2.14 1.63 -7.99
C PRO A 47 3.59 2.15 -8.02
N TYR A 48 4.36 1.78 -9.05
CA TYR A 48 5.74 2.22 -9.16
C TYR A 48 5.84 3.75 -9.35
N ASN A 49 6.59 4.40 -8.47
CA ASN A 49 7.05 5.78 -8.57
C ASN A 49 8.23 6.00 -7.60
N ASP A 50 8.97 7.09 -7.76
CA ASP A 50 10.19 7.34 -6.97
C ASP A 50 9.91 7.46 -5.46
N GLN A 51 8.80 8.07 -5.07
CA GLN A 51 8.39 8.19 -3.67
C GLN A 51 8.09 6.83 -3.05
N ALA A 52 7.37 5.96 -3.76
CA ALA A 52 7.06 4.60 -3.31
C ALA A 52 8.33 3.75 -3.16
N VAL A 53 9.30 3.92 -4.07
CA VAL A 53 10.61 3.25 -3.98
C VAL A 53 11.33 3.67 -2.72
N GLU A 54 11.37 4.97 -2.43
CA GLU A 54 11.97 5.49 -1.21
C GLU A 54 11.25 4.96 0.04
N ASP A 55 9.93 5.06 0.10
CA ASP A 55 9.11 4.60 1.24
C ASP A 55 9.35 3.11 1.56
N PHE A 56 9.39 2.26 0.53
CA PHE A 56 9.65 0.83 0.68
C PHE A 56 11.10 0.54 1.07
N ARG A 57 12.09 1.31 0.58
CA ARG A 57 13.49 1.17 1.01
C ARG A 57 13.65 1.51 2.48
N TRP A 58 13.09 2.63 2.93
CA TRP A 58 13.12 3.01 4.34
C TRP A 58 12.41 1.99 5.23
N LEU A 59 11.28 1.46 4.77
CA LEU A 59 10.55 0.44 5.52
C LEU A 59 11.31 -0.90 5.55
N LEU A 60 11.92 -1.32 4.44
CA LEU A 60 12.74 -2.53 4.40
C LEU A 60 13.92 -2.41 5.36
N GLN A 61 14.58 -1.26 5.38
CA GLN A 61 15.67 -1.01 6.33
C GLN A 61 15.20 -1.13 7.78
N GLU A 62 14.05 -0.53 8.11
CA GLU A 62 13.45 -0.65 9.44
C GLU A 62 13.12 -2.12 9.79
N ILE A 63 12.64 -2.90 8.82
CA ILE A 63 12.37 -4.34 8.98
C ILE A 63 13.66 -5.10 9.31
N VAL A 64 14.74 -4.84 8.55
CA VAL A 64 16.05 -5.47 8.74
C VAL A 64 16.66 -5.08 10.09
N ASP A 65 16.60 -3.80 10.46
CA ASP A 65 17.11 -3.29 11.74
C ASP A 65 16.37 -3.90 12.94
N GLY A 66 15.09 -4.25 12.76
CA GLY A 66 14.29 -4.97 13.76
C GLY A 66 14.46 -6.49 13.74
N GLY A 67 15.45 -7.02 13.03
CA GLY A 67 15.79 -8.44 12.96
C GLY A 67 14.93 -9.26 11.98
N GLY A 68 14.17 -8.59 11.11
CA GLY A 68 13.48 -9.24 10.00
C GLY A 68 14.32 -9.31 8.73
N GLU A 69 13.70 -9.81 7.68
CA GLU A 69 14.28 -9.87 6.34
C GLU A 69 13.22 -9.52 5.30
N GLY A 70 13.66 -9.16 4.10
CA GLY A 70 12.74 -8.81 3.03
C GLY A 70 13.45 -8.40 1.76
N SER A 71 12.66 -8.06 0.75
CA SER A 71 13.15 -7.59 -0.53
C SER A 71 12.12 -6.68 -1.18
N VAL A 72 12.62 -5.68 -1.91
CA VAL A 72 11.81 -4.79 -2.73
C VAL A 72 12.15 -5.06 -4.19
N CYS A 73 11.14 -5.34 -5.00
CA CYS A 73 11.34 -5.48 -6.44
C CYS A 73 10.31 -4.67 -7.22
N ARG A 74 10.70 -4.26 -8.43
CA ARG A 74 9.80 -3.69 -9.43
C ARG A 74 9.41 -4.81 -10.39
N GLY A 75 8.13 -4.93 -10.72
CA GLY A 75 7.67 -5.99 -11.63
C GLY A 75 6.19 -5.89 -11.98
N ASP A 76 5.74 -6.90 -12.73
CA ASP A 76 4.34 -7.08 -13.11
C ASP A 76 3.84 -8.44 -12.62
N PHE A 77 2.53 -8.54 -12.39
CA PHE A 77 1.89 -9.82 -12.17
C PHE A 77 1.65 -10.49 -13.52
N VAL A 78 2.23 -11.68 -13.71
CA VAL A 78 2.11 -12.44 -14.96
C VAL A 78 0.89 -13.37 -14.92
N ASP A 79 0.53 -13.89 -13.74
CA ASP A 79 -0.61 -14.78 -13.53
C ASP A 79 -1.17 -14.62 -12.10
N GLY A 80 -2.40 -15.10 -11.86
CA GLY A 80 -3.09 -15.11 -10.57
C GLY A 80 -3.74 -13.80 -10.15
N LEU A 81 -3.08 -12.66 -10.40
CA LEU A 81 -3.64 -11.32 -10.16
C LEU A 81 -3.50 -10.47 -11.41
N SER A 82 -4.61 -9.98 -11.96
CA SER A 82 -4.55 -8.97 -13.01
C SER A 82 -4.29 -7.59 -12.43
N ASN A 83 -3.84 -6.65 -13.27
CA ASN A 83 -3.71 -5.24 -12.88
C ASN A 83 -5.02 -4.67 -12.33
N ARG A 84 -6.17 -5.10 -12.88
CA ARG A 84 -7.50 -4.66 -12.40
C ARG A 84 -7.82 -5.20 -11.02
N ASP A 85 -7.40 -6.43 -10.70
CA ASP A 85 -7.61 -7.00 -9.37
C ASP A 85 -6.79 -6.24 -8.33
N VAL A 86 -5.54 -5.91 -8.67
CA VAL A 86 -4.68 -5.11 -7.81
C VAL A 86 -5.25 -3.71 -7.61
N GLU A 87 -5.68 -3.03 -8.68
CA GLU A 87 -6.39 -1.74 -8.59
C GLU A 87 -7.64 -1.84 -7.71
N ALA A 88 -8.43 -2.91 -7.84
CA ALA A 88 -9.59 -3.15 -7.00
C ALA A 88 -9.25 -3.32 -5.51
N LEU A 89 -8.07 -3.90 -5.18
CA LEU A 89 -7.58 -3.96 -3.81
C LEU A 89 -7.31 -2.56 -3.23
N PHE A 90 -6.75 -1.64 -4.02
CA PHE A 90 -6.58 -0.24 -3.61
C PHE A 90 -7.92 0.44 -3.36
N HIS A 91 -8.88 0.27 -4.26
CA HIS A 91 -10.22 0.82 -4.08
C HIS A 91 -10.91 0.27 -2.83
N LYS A 92 -10.79 -1.04 -2.57
CA LYS A 92 -11.35 -1.68 -1.38
C LYS A 92 -10.69 -1.18 -0.10
N ALA A 93 -9.36 -1.07 -0.08
CA ALA A 93 -8.62 -0.57 1.08
C ALA A 93 -9.01 0.87 1.45
N ARG A 94 -9.36 1.69 0.44
CA ARG A 94 -9.79 3.08 0.61
C ARG A 94 -11.29 3.30 0.67
N ALA A 95 -12.11 2.24 0.54
CA ALA A 95 -13.56 2.37 0.47
C ALA A 95 -14.15 3.03 1.73
N ALA A 96 -13.59 2.76 2.91
CA ALA A 96 -13.99 3.41 4.16
C ALA A 96 -13.67 4.92 4.17
N ASP A 97 -12.47 5.29 3.70
CA ASP A 97 -12.01 6.68 3.60
C ASP A 97 -12.87 7.47 2.59
N TYR A 98 -13.14 6.89 1.41
CA TYR A 98 -14.01 7.49 0.40
C TYR A 98 -15.45 7.62 0.86
N ALA A 99 -15.98 6.65 1.60
CA ALA A 99 -17.33 6.73 2.15
C ALA A 99 -17.45 7.86 3.19
N ALA A 100 -16.40 8.13 3.96
CA ALA A 100 -16.36 9.25 4.90
C ALA A 100 -16.35 10.60 4.13
N ILE A 101 -15.46 10.76 3.16
CA ILE A 101 -15.38 11.99 2.33
C ILE A 101 -16.70 12.24 1.59
N ALA A 102 -17.35 11.20 1.05
CA ALA A 102 -18.62 11.33 0.35
C ALA A 102 -19.77 11.77 1.30
N ARG A 103 -19.74 11.35 2.57
CA ARG A 103 -20.68 11.82 3.59
C ARG A 103 -20.42 13.29 3.96
N ASP A 104 -19.16 13.66 4.10
CA ASP A 104 -18.76 15.04 4.42
C ASP A 104 -19.15 15.99 3.27
N ALA A 105 -18.90 15.60 2.03
CA ALA A 105 -19.30 16.36 0.83
C ALA A 105 -20.82 16.55 0.75
N LYS A 106 -21.60 15.49 1.02
CA LYS A 106 -23.08 15.59 1.12
C LYS A 106 -23.55 16.49 2.26
N SER A 107 -22.80 16.59 3.36
CA SER A 107 -23.15 17.47 4.47
C SER A 107 -22.92 18.95 4.14
N LEU A 108 -21.91 19.25 3.31
CA LEU A 108 -21.58 20.59 2.85
C LEU A 108 -22.56 21.09 1.79
N THR A 109 -22.96 20.25 0.82
CA THR A 109 -24.00 20.62 -0.17
C THR A 109 -25.36 20.86 0.48
N ARG A 110 -25.69 20.14 1.56
CA ARG A 110 -26.92 20.38 2.34
C ARG A 110 -26.87 21.68 3.16
N LYS A 111 -25.71 22.13 3.62
CA LYS A 111 -25.53 23.42 4.30
C LYS A 111 -25.45 24.62 3.33
N ALA A 112 -25.18 24.36 2.05
CA ALA A 112 -25.08 25.39 1.01
C ALA A 112 -26.37 25.61 0.22
N ALA A 113 -27.51 25.04 0.65
CA ALA A 113 -28.83 25.37 0.11
C ALA A 113 -29.48 26.44 1.00
N PRO A 114 -29.55 27.72 0.58
CA PRO A 114 -30.41 28.70 1.20
C PRO A 114 -31.75 28.71 0.48
N VAL A 115 -32.84 28.34 1.18
CA VAL A 115 -34.14 29.04 1.14
C VAL A 115 -34.78 28.90 2.51
#